data_AF-A0A534LBP5-F1
#
_entry.id   AF-A0A534LBP5-F1
#
_cell.length_a   1.000
_cell.length_b   1.000
_cell.length_c   1.000
_cell.angle_alpha   90.00
_cell.angle_beta   90.00
_cell.angle_gamma   90.00
#
_symmetry.space_group_name_H-M   'P 1'
#
loop_
_entity.id
_entity.type
_entity.pdbx_description
1 polymer ?
#
loop_
_entity_poly.entity_id
_entity_poly.type
_entity_poly.pdbx_seq_one_letter_code
_entity_poly.pdbx_strand_id
1 'polypeptide(L)'
;MAHPEPAGEEEEHHGSPWPVIIAVGMGVGYVGIVSASVPMLLVGVVIFGGGAGGWIHQDMQEPSSAFYGLATSVESRFPRVSARKLGTWLFLATEIMFFSAIIGSSFTLRLRTGTPGLATFQGPWATPGQILNVPLTGLNTFILICSSLTMVEALAAIERDDRVKHRFYLLATLLLGI
;
A
#
# COMPACT_ATOMS: atom_id res chain seq x y z
N MET A 1 30.63 20.39 -28.20
CA MET A 1 31.33 19.10 -28.24
C MET A 1 30.76 18.28 -27.11
N ALA A 2 29.90 17.31 -27.45
CA ALA A 2 29.25 16.45 -26.47
C ALA A 2 30.28 15.43 -25.97
N HIS A 3 30.45 15.34 -24.65
CA HIS A 3 31.16 14.22 -24.05
C HIS A 3 30.33 12.95 -24.28
N PRO A 4 30.92 11.85 -24.77
CA PRO A 4 30.22 10.57 -24.80
C PRO A 4 30.03 10.09 -23.36
N GLU A 5 28.78 9.80 -22.97
CA GLU A 5 28.52 9.07 -21.73
C GLU A 5 29.13 7.67 -21.85
N PRO A 6 29.84 7.18 -20.81
CA PRO A 6 30.42 5.85 -20.85
C PRO A 6 29.31 4.81 -20.98
N ALA A 7 29.43 3.98 -22.01
CA ALA A 7 28.59 2.84 -22.24
C ALA A 7 28.78 1.80 -21.13
N GLY A 8 27.69 1.41 -20.48
CA GLY A 8 27.53 0.12 -19.80
C GLY A 8 28.58 -0.19 -18.74
N GLU A 9 28.58 0.55 -17.63
CA GLU A 9 28.99 -0.08 -16.38
C GLU A 9 27.85 -1.01 -15.97
N GLU A 10 28.06 -2.32 -16.11
CA GLU A 10 27.21 -3.32 -15.48
C GLU A 10 27.05 -2.92 -14.01
N GLU A 11 25.84 -2.56 -13.59
CA GLU A 11 25.53 -2.38 -12.17
C GLU A 11 25.86 -3.72 -11.48
N GLU A 12 27.07 -3.85 -10.94
CA GLU A 12 27.47 -4.96 -10.08
C GLU A 12 26.51 -4.92 -8.90
N HIS A 13 25.38 -5.63 -8.98
CA HIS A 13 24.35 -5.59 -7.96
C HIS A 13 24.94 -6.14 -6.66
N HIS A 14 25.27 -5.26 -5.74
CA HIS A 14 25.75 -5.64 -4.41
C HIS A 14 24.59 -6.44 -3.81
N GLY A 15 24.83 -7.69 -3.46
CA GLY A 15 23.77 -8.58 -2.99
C GLY A 15 23.17 -8.02 -1.69
N SER A 16 21.99 -7.40 -1.77
CA SER A 16 21.29 -6.91 -0.59
C SER A 16 20.80 -8.12 0.23
N PRO A 17 21.13 -8.22 1.53
CA PRO A 17 20.68 -9.33 2.37
C PRO A 17 19.20 -9.19 2.76
N TRP A 18 18.60 -8.01 2.59
CA TRP A 18 17.27 -7.71 3.11
C TRP A 18 16.15 -8.63 2.59
N PRO A 19 16.08 -8.98 1.30
CA PRO A 19 15.04 -9.90 0.81
C PRO A 19 15.07 -11.25 1.53
N VAL A 20 16.25 -11.77 1.86
CA VAL A 20 16.40 -13.04 2.59
C VAL A 20 15.94 -12.88 4.03
N ILE A 21 16.32 -11.80 4.72
CA ILE A 21 15.92 -11.52 6.10
C ILE A 21 14.40 -11.38 6.20
N ILE A 22 13.78 -10.65 5.27
CA ILE A 22 12.32 -10.47 5.18
C ILE A 22 11.64 -11.83 4.98
N ALA A 23 12.13 -12.66 4.04
CA ALA A 23 11.58 -13.98 3.77
C ALA A 23 11.66 -14.92 4.99
N VAL A 24 12.80 -14.92 5.70
CA VAL A 24 12.97 -15.69 6.94
C VAL A 24 12.02 -15.19 8.03
N GLY A 25 11.90 -13.88 8.21
CA GLY A 25 10.96 -13.28 9.16
C GLY A 25 9.51 -13.66 8.88
N MET A 26 9.08 -13.59 7.61
CA MET A 26 7.75 -14.05 7.18
C MET A 26 7.54 -15.55 7.43
N GLY A 27 8.54 -16.39 7.11
CA GLY A 27 8.47 -17.83 7.34
C GLY A 27 8.33 -18.18 8.82
N VAL A 28 9.16 -17.58 9.69
CA VAL A 28 9.08 -17.77 11.14
C VAL A 28 7.75 -17.27 11.69
N GLY A 29 7.27 -16.10 11.23
CA GLY A 29 5.97 -15.56 11.61
C GLY A 29 4.82 -16.48 11.22
N TYR A 30 4.83 -17.03 10.00
CA TYR A 30 3.84 -17.99 9.53
C TYR A 30 3.84 -19.26 10.38
N VAL A 31 5.01 -19.83 10.70
CA VAL A 31 5.11 -20.97 11.61
C VAL A 31 4.56 -20.61 13.00
N GLY A 32 4.80 -19.39 13.49
CA GLY A 32 4.22 -18.87 14.73
C GLY A 32 2.69 -18.87 14.72
N ILE A 33 2.06 -18.45 13.62
CA ILE A 33 0.60 -18.49 13.44
C ILE A 33 0.10 -19.94 13.41
N VAL A 34 0.70 -20.79 12.58
CA VAL A 34 0.25 -22.19 12.39
C VAL A 34 0.42 -23.03 13.66
N SER A 35 1.48 -22.80 14.43
CA SER A 35 1.74 -23.49 15.69
C SER A 35 1.08 -22.83 16.91
N ALA A 36 0.35 -21.72 16.71
CA ALA A 36 -0.22 -20.88 17.78
C ALA A 36 0.82 -20.47 18.85
N SER A 37 2.09 -20.34 18.46
CA SER A 37 3.18 -20.00 19.37
C SER A 37 3.49 -18.51 19.33
N VAL A 38 2.96 -17.80 20.35
CA VAL A 38 3.17 -16.34 20.51
C VAL A 38 4.66 -15.95 20.50
N PRO A 39 5.58 -16.67 21.17
CA PRO A 39 7.00 -16.30 21.13
C PRO A 39 7.59 -16.35 19.72
N MET A 40 7.25 -17.35 18.92
CA MET A 40 7.77 -17.49 17.56
C MET A 40 7.15 -16.46 16.62
N LEU A 41 5.86 -16.15 16.81
CA LEU A 41 5.21 -15.05 16.09
C LEU A 41 5.92 -13.72 16.35
N LEU A 42 6.22 -13.40 17.62
CA LEU A 42 6.94 -12.17 17.99
C LEU A 42 8.34 -12.12 17.38
N VAL A 43 9.08 -13.24 17.41
CA VAL A 43 10.39 -13.33 16.75
C VAL A 43 10.26 -13.09 15.25
N GLY A 44 9.29 -13.71 14.59
CA GLY A 44 9.02 -13.50 13.17
C GLY A 44 8.69 -12.04 12.84
N VAL A 45 7.83 -11.40 13.64
CA VAL A 45 7.47 -9.98 13.48
C VAL A 45 8.67 -9.05 13.67
N VAL A 46 9.54 -9.32 14.65
CA VAL A 46 10.75 -8.52 14.90
C VAL A 46 11.74 -8.67 13.73
N ILE A 47 11.98 -9.89 13.26
CA ILE A 47 12.88 -10.14 12.11
C ILE A 47 12.32 -9.48 10.85
N PHE A 48 11.03 -9.64 10.58
CA PHE A 48 10.36 -9.02 9.44
C PHE A 48 10.43 -7.50 9.51
N GLY A 49 10.07 -6.91 10.66
CA GLY A 49 10.09 -5.46 10.85
C GLY A 49 11.50 -4.87 10.74
N GLY A 50 12.50 -5.55 11.30
CA GLY A 50 13.91 -5.16 11.15
C GLY A 50 14.40 -5.27 9.71
N GLY A 51 14.05 -6.34 9.01
CA GLY A 51 14.41 -6.54 7.60
C GLY A 51 13.76 -5.52 6.67
N ALA A 52 12.46 -5.28 6.83
CA ALA A 52 11.72 -4.29 6.06
C ALA A 52 12.21 -2.87 6.36
N GLY A 53 12.45 -2.53 7.63
CA GLY A 53 12.98 -1.24 8.04
C GLY A 53 14.39 -0.98 7.50
N GLY A 54 15.27 -1.98 7.56
CA GLY A 54 16.61 -1.91 6.98
C GLY A 54 16.59 -1.72 5.47
N TRP A 55 15.72 -2.46 4.77
CA TRP A 55 15.51 -2.30 3.34
C TRP A 55 14.99 -0.91 2.96
N ILE A 56 13.97 -0.40 3.66
CA ILE A 56 13.43 0.94 3.42
C ILE A 56 14.49 2.01 3.67
N HIS A 57 15.26 1.87 4.76
CA HIS A 57 16.32 2.83 5.05
C HIS A 57 17.37 2.88 3.94
N GLN A 58 17.77 1.73 3.41
CA GLN A 58 18.68 1.65 2.27
C GLN A 58 18.05 2.24 0.99
N ASP A 59 16.82 1.87 0.66
CA ASP A 59 16.13 2.40 -0.54
C ASP A 59 15.95 3.93 -0.46
N MET A 60 15.72 4.50 0.72
CA MET A 60 15.64 5.95 0.89
C MET A 60 16.97 6.68 0.64
N GLN A 61 18.11 5.98 0.74
CA GLN A 61 19.43 6.54 0.44
C GLN A 61 19.75 6.48 -1.06
N GLU A 62 19.14 5.55 -1.78
CA GLU A 62 19.37 5.37 -3.21
C GLU A 62 18.40 6.27 -4.02
N PRO A 63 18.87 7.03 -5.02
CA PRO A 63 17.99 7.82 -5.88
C PRO A 63 17.15 6.88 -6.77
N SER A 64 15.90 7.23 -7.04
CA SER A 64 15.05 6.41 -7.90
C SER A 64 15.59 6.40 -9.33
N SER A 65 16.00 5.24 -9.84
CA SER A 65 16.36 5.07 -11.24
C SER A 65 15.12 5.13 -12.13
N ALA A 66 15.30 5.63 -13.37
CA ALA A 66 14.27 5.51 -14.39
C ALA A 66 14.07 4.03 -14.70
N PHE A 67 12.82 3.56 -14.77
CA PHE A 67 12.58 2.18 -15.19
C PHE A 67 12.89 2.08 -16.69
N TYR A 68 14.06 1.52 -17.00
CA TYR A 68 14.40 1.14 -18.36
C TYR A 68 13.68 -0.19 -18.64
N GLY A 69 12.59 -0.12 -19.40
CA GLY A 69 12.06 -1.34 -20.01
C GLY A 69 13.15 -1.95 -20.91
N LEU A 70 13.12 -3.26 -21.10
CA LEU A 70 13.98 -4.02 -22.04
C LEU A 70 13.87 -3.55 -23.52
N ALA A 71 13.12 -2.48 -23.77
CA ALA A 71 12.73 -1.90 -25.05
C ALA A 71 13.46 -0.57 -25.33
N THR A 72 14.71 -0.42 -24.89
CA THR A 72 15.55 0.76 -25.19
C THR A 72 15.87 0.95 -26.68
N SER A 73 15.43 0.04 -27.57
CA SER A 73 15.57 0.15 -29.02
C SER A 73 14.31 0.60 -29.77
N VAL A 74 13.17 0.73 -29.10
CA VAL A 74 11.92 1.20 -29.73
C VAL A 74 11.54 2.52 -29.09
N GLU A 75 11.61 3.61 -29.87
CA GLU A 75 11.10 4.95 -29.56
C GLU A 75 9.89 4.88 -28.61
N SER A 76 10.13 5.09 -27.31
CA SER A 76 9.10 4.85 -26.31
C SER A 76 8.10 6.00 -26.36
N ARG A 77 6.95 5.77 -27.00
CA ARG A 77 5.81 6.70 -27.02
C ARG A 77 5.23 7.00 -25.62
N PHE A 78 5.67 6.28 -24.60
CA PHE A 78 5.23 6.42 -23.22
C PHE A 78 6.08 7.45 -22.46
N PRO A 79 5.46 8.30 -21.63
CA PRO A 79 6.19 9.20 -20.74
C PRO A 79 7.17 8.44 -19.84
N ARG A 80 8.37 8.99 -19.64
CA ARG A 80 9.35 8.44 -18.69
C ARG A 80 8.77 8.54 -17.27
N VAL A 81 8.59 7.41 -16.60
CA VAL A 81 8.09 7.32 -15.21
C VAL A 81 9.15 6.64 -14.36
N SER A 82 9.38 7.13 -13.13
CA SER A 82 10.32 6.48 -12.20
C SER A 82 9.83 5.10 -11.79
N ALA A 83 10.77 4.17 -11.55
CA ALA A 83 10.42 2.81 -11.12
C ALA A 83 9.55 2.81 -9.86
N ARG A 84 9.85 3.70 -8.90
CA ARG A 84 9.06 3.87 -7.67
C ARG A 84 7.61 4.27 -7.94
N LYS A 85 7.38 5.25 -8.82
CA LYS A 85 6.01 5.71 -9.16
C LYS A 85 5.22 4.62 -9.88
N LEU A 86 5.85 3.91 -10.82
CA LEU A 86 5.23 2.76 -11.49
C LEU A 86 4.91 1.64 -10.49
N GLY A 87 5.84 1.34 -9.57
CA GLY A 87 5.65 0.37 -8.49
C GLY A 87 4.48 0.74 -7.58
N THR A 88 4.35 1.99 -7.16
CA THR A 88 3.19 2.47 -6.38
C THR A 88 1.89 2.30 -7.16
N TRP A 89 1.85 2.60 -8.46
CA TRP A 89 0.64 2.39 -9.27
C TRP A 89 0.24 0.93 -9.38
N LEU A 90 1.20 0.03 -9.63
CA LEU A 90 0.97 -1.42 -9.68
C LEU A 90 0.49 -1.95 -8.33
N PHE A 91 1.13 -1.54 -7.24
CA PHE A 91 0.71 -1.89 -5.89
C PHE A 91 -0.74 -1.44 -5.61
N LEU A 92 -1.08 -0.19 -5.89
CA LEU A 92 -2.45 0.32 -5.74
C LEU A 92 -3.46 -0.46 -6.61
N ALA A 93 -3.08 -0.86 -7.82
CA ALA A 93 -3.93 -1.70 -8.66
C ALA A 93 -4.19 -3.07 -8.01
N THR A 94 -3.19 -3.69 -7.39
CA THR A 94 -3.37 -4.96 -6.66
C THR A 94 -4.28 -4.82 -5.44
N GLU A 95 -4.20 -3.71 -4.71
CA GLU A 95 -5.10 -3.41 -3.57
C GLU A 95 -6.55 -3.23 -4.05
N ILE A 96 -6.77 -2.52 -5.16
CA ILE A 96 -8.11 -2.38 -5.76
C ILE A 96 -8.70 -3.77 -6.11
N MET A 97 -7.90 -4.66 -6.70
CA MET A 97 -8.35 -6.03 -7.00
C MET A 97 -8.70 -6.83 -5.75
N PHE A 98 -7.88 -6.72 -4.70
CA PHE A 98 -8.12 -7.37 -3.41
C PHE A 98 -9.44 -6.90 -2.77
N PHE A 99 -9.64 -5.58 -2.61
CA PHE A 99 -10.90 -5.05 -2.06
C PHE A 99 -12.11 -5.32 -2.94
N SER A 100 -11.95 -5.33 -4.27
CA SER A 100 -13.03 -5.70 -5.21
C SER A 100 -13.51 -7.13 -4.99
N ALA A 101 -12.61 -8.08 -4.70
CA ALA A 101 -12.99 -9.46 -4.39
C ALA A 101 -13.79 -9.54 -3.08
N ILE A 102 -13.38 -8.80 -2.04
CA ILE A 102 -14.12 -8.76 -0.75
C ILE A 102 -15.50 -8.12 -0.93
N ILE A 103 -15.59 -6.98 -1.63
CA ILE A 103 -16.87 -6.30 -1.89
C ILE A 103 -17.78 -7.17 -2.79
N GLY A 104 -17.21 -7.76 -3.85
CA GLY A 104 -17.93 -8.62 -4.80
C GLY A 104 -18.47 -9.90 -4.16
N SER A 105 -17.71 -10.52 -3.26
CA SER A 105 -18.19 -11.68 -2.47
C SER A 105 -19.33 -11.27 -1.53
N SER A 106 -19.20 -10.15 -0.80
CA SER A 106 -20.27 -9.60 0.04
C SER A 106 -21.55 -9.30 -0.75
N PHE A 107 -21.41 -8.69 -1.92
CA PHE A 107 -22.53 -8.41 -2.82
C PHE A 107 -23.21 -9.69 -3.32
N THR A 108 -22.43 -10.69 -3.72
CA THR A 108 -22.96 -11.98 -4.19
C THR A 108 -23.74 -12.72 -3.09
N LEU A 109 -23.22 -12.70 -1.85
CA LEU A 109 -23.92 -13.28 -0.69
C LEU A 109 -25.27 -12.60 -0.46
N ARG A 110 -25.32 -11.27 -0.50
CA ARG A 110 -26.56 -10.48 -0.34
C ARG A 110 -27.62 -10.81 -1.38
N LEU A 111 -27.21 -10.92 -2.65
CA LEU A 111 -28.13 -11.28 -3.75
C LEU A 111 -28.72 -12.68 -3.56
N ARG A 112 -27.92 -13.65 -3.11
CA ARG A 112 -28.36 -15.02 -2.89
C ARG A 112 -29.26 -15.18 -1.67
N THR A 113 -29.04 -14.41 -0.60
CA THR A 113 -29.89 -14.42 0.61
C THR A 113 -31.22 -13.69 0.40
N GLY A 114 -31.26 -12.69 -0.49
CA GLY A 114 -32.44 -11.86 -0.73
C GLY A 114 -33.41 -12.37 -1.79
N THR A 115 -33.07 -13.45 -2.51
CA THR A 115 -33.91 -14.00 -3.60
C THR A 115 -34.85 -15.08 -3.06
N PRO A 116 -36.18 -14.87 -3.03
CA PRO A 116 -37.13 -15.90 -2.61
C PRO A 116 -37.04 -17.12 -3.54
N GLY A 117 -36.85 -18.32 -2.97
CA GLY A 117 -36.85 -19.59 -3.72
C GLY A 117 -35.47 -20.21 -4.03
N LEU A 118 -34.35 -19.60 -3.64
CA LEU A 118 -33.02 -20.21 -3.74
C LEU A 118 -32.68 -20.94 -2.43
N ALA A 119 -32.54 -22.27 -2.48
CA ALA A 119 -32.51 -23.15 -1.30
C ALA A 119 -31.24 -23.10 -0.42
N THR A 120 -30.30 -22.19 -0.67
CA THR A 120 -28.94 -22.29 -0.08
C THR A 120 -28.75 -21.44 1.18
N PHE A 121 -29.49 -20.35 1.38
CA PHE A 121 -29.41 -19.52 2.60
C PHE A 121 -30.77 -18.84 2.88
N GLN A 122 -31.51 -19.34 3.87
CA GLN A 122 -32.82 -18.82 4.26
C GLN A 122 -32.69 -17.92 5.48
N GLY A 123 -32.40 -16.63 5.27
CA GLY A 123 -32.46 -15.62 6.32
C GLY A 123 -32.64 -14.22 5.70
N PRO A 124 -33.58 -13.39 6.20
CA PRO A 124 -33.71 -12.02 5.73
C PRO A 124 -32.42 -11.24 6.04
N TRP A 125 -31.90 -10.52 5.05
CA TRP A 125 -30.78 -9.62 5.27
C TRP A 125 -31.19 -8.49 6.23
N ALA A 126 -30.26 -8.01 7.06
CA ALA A 126 -30.53 -6.98 8.06
C ALA A 126 -31.05 -5.68 7.40
N THR A 127 -32.03 -5.04 8.02
CA THR A 127 -32.57 -3.79 7.51
C THR A 127 -31.60 -2.62 7.76
N PRO A 128 -31.58 -1.60 6.89
CA PRO A 128 -30.76 -0.41 7.12
C PRO A 128 -31.05 0.22 8.49
N GLY A 129 -30.00 0.47 9.28
CA GLY A 129 -30.11 1.04 10.63
C GLY A 129 -30.28 0.03 11.78
N GLN A 130 -30.44 -1.26 11.49
CA GLN A 130 -30.61 -2.29 12.52
C GLN A 130 -29.29 -2.69 13.21
N ILE A 131 -28.19 -2.65 12.46
CA ILE A 131 -26.83 -3.02 12.93
C ILE A 131 -25.87 -1.82 12.86
N LEU A 132 -26.00 -1.00 11.82
CA LEU A 132 -25.07 0.10 11.54
C LEU A 132 -25.52 1.41 12.19
N ASN A 133 -24.65 2.02 12.98
CA ASN A 133 -24.85 3.38 13.48
C ASN A 133 -24.57 4.39 12.38
N VAL A 134 -25.63 4.89 11.76
CA VAL A 134 -25.56 5.82 10.61
C VAL A 134 -24.87 7.14 10.98
N PRO A 135 -25.20 7.82 12.10
CA PRO A 135 -24.47 9.03 12.53
C PRO A 135 -22.97 8.82 12.72
N LEU A 136 -22.56 7.73 13.38
CA LEU A 136 -21.14 7.43 13.60
C LEU A 136 -20.41 7.16 12.28
N THR A 137 -21.03 6.40 11.38
CA THR A 137 -20.46 6.12 10.06
C THR A 137 -20.32 7.38 9.22
N GLY A 138 -21.31 8.28 9.29
CA GLY A 138 -21.26 9.59 8.65
C GLY A 138 -20.14 10.47 9.21
N LEU A 139 -19.98 10.50 10.54
CA LEU A 139 -18.89 11.23 11.19
C LEU A 139 -17.51 10.71 10.77
N ASN A 140 -17.31 9.39 10.76
CA ASN A 140 -16.05 8.79 10.31
C ASN A 140 -15.75 9.15 8.84
N THR A 141 -16.77 9.12 7.98
CA THR A 141 -16.62 9.52 6.57
C THR A 141 -16.23 11.00 6.44
N PHE A 142 -16.87 11.87 7.22
CA PHE A 142 -16.54 13.29 7.26
C PHE A 142 -15.08 13.51 7.70
N ILE A 143 -14.64 12.84 8.77
CA ILE A 143 -13.25 12.91 9.27
C ILE A 143 -12.26 12.46 8.18
N LEU A 144 -12.51 11.35 7.49
CA LEU A 144 -11.64 10.86 6.42
C LEU A 144 -11.58 11.81 5.21
N ILE A 145 -12.69 12.46 4.86
CA ILE A 145 -12.70 13.50 3.82
C ILE A 145 -11.85 14.69 4.26
N CYS A 146 -12.00 15.17 5.49
CA CYS A 146 -11.15 16.22 6.05
C CYS A 146 -9.66 15.81 6.06
N SER A 147 -9.35 14.56 6.39
CA SER A 147 -7.99 14.01 6.33
C SER A 147 -7.40 14.04 4.91
N SER A 148 -8.22 13.81 3.88
CA SER A 148 -7.77 13.91 2.49
C SER A 148 -7.45 15.35 2.09
N LEU A 149 -8.26 16.31 2.57
CA LEU A 149 -8.03 17.73 2.35
C LEU A 149 -6.73 18.19 3.00
N THR A 150 -6.45 17.77 4.24
CA THR A 150 -5.19 18.13 4.92
C THR A 150 -3.97 17.58 4.18
N MET A 151 -4.06 16.40 3.56
CA MET A 151 -2.96 15.86 2.75
C MET A 151 -2.69 16.71 1.50
N VAL A 152 -3.74 17.20 0.82
CA VAL A 152 -3.59 18.10 -0.35
C VAL A 152 -2.99 19.45 0.07
N GLU A 153 -3.40 20.00 1.20
CA GLU A 153 -2.79 21.23 1.75
C GLU A 153 -1.33 21.03 2.16
N ALA A 154 -0.97 19.84 2.67
CA ALA A 154 0.43 19.50 2.95
C ALA A 154 1.28 19.50 1.67
N LEU A 155 0.73 19.02 0.55
CA LEU A 155 1.39 19.06 -0.76
C LEU A 155 1.52 20.51 -1.26
N ALA A 156 0.45 21.30 -1.22
CA ALA A 156 0.48 22.70 -1.64
C ALA A 156 1.45 23.55 -0.79
N ALA A 157 1.60 23.25 0.49
CA ALA A 157 2.56 23.92 1.37
C ALA A 157 4.01 23.63 0.97
N ILE A 158 4.36 22.37 0.66
CA ILE A 158 5.73 22.03 0.26
C ILE A 158 6.07 22.53 -1.13
N GLU A 159 5.11 22.61 -2.06
CA GLU A 159 5.28 23.25 -3.37
C GLU A 159 5.58 24.76 -3.25
N ARG A 160 5.13 25.40 -2.17
CA ARG A 160 5.43 26.80 -1.81
C ARG A 160 6.65 26.96 -0.89
N ASP A 161 7.40 25.88 -0.67
CA ASP A 161 8.55 25.78 0.27
C ASP A 161 8.21 26.14 1.74
N ASP A 162 6.93 26.07 2.13
CA ASP A 162 6.47 26.31 3.51
C ASP A 162 6.53 25.03 4.34
N ARG A 163 7.73 24.72 4.86
CA ARG A 163 8.00 23.50 5.62
C ARG A 163 7.22 23.41 6.93
N VAL A 164 6.90 24.55 7.55
CA VAL A 164 6.16 24.58 8.82
C VAL A 164 4.73 24.13 8.59
N LYS A 165 4.05 24.71 7.59
CA LYS A 165 2.69 24.30 7.24
C LYS A 165 2.64 22.87 6.70
N HIS A 166 3.62 22.46 5.90
CA HIS A 166 3.71 21.08 5.42
C HIS A 166 3.71 20.07 6.58
N ARG A 167 4.58 20.26 7.58
CA ARG A 167 4.64 19.39 8.77
C ARG A 167 3.36 19.42 9.59
N PHE A 168 2.76 20.60 9.76
CA PHE A 168 1.50 20.76 10.46
C PHE A 168 0.37 19.96 9.79
N TYR A 169 0.22 20.09 8.47
CA TYR A 169 -0.82 19.39 7.73
C TYR A 169 -0.60 17.87 7.65
N LEU A 170 0.65 17.40 7.60
CA LEU A 170 0.94 15.97 7.73
C LEU A 170 0.56 15.42 9.11
N LEU A 171 0.86 16.14 10.19
CA LEU A 171 0.45 15.75 11.54
C LEU A 171 -1.08 15.75 11.69
N ALA A 172 -1.77 16.76 11.12
CA ALA A 172 -3.23 16.80 11.11
C ALA A 172 -3.81 15.59 10.36
N THR A 173 -3.24 15.24 9.20
CA THR A 173 -3.64 14.05 8.42
C THR A 173 -3.48 12.77 9.24
N LEU A 174 -2.35 12.61 9.94
CA LEU A 174 -2.11 11.46 10.81
C LEU A 174 -3.12 11.39 11.96
N LEU A 175 -3.37 12.51 12.64
CA LEU A 175 -4.28 12.58 13.79
C LEU A 175 -5.74 12.31 13.40
N LEU A 176 -6.17 12.71 12.19
CA LEU A 176 -7.51 12.41 11.68
C LEU A 176 -7.65 10.94 11.24
N GLY A 177 -6.55 10.26 10.95
CA GLY A 177 -6.54 8.85 10.56
C GLY A 177 -6.45 7.85 11.71
N ILE A 178 -6.10 8.29 12.92
CA ILE A 178 -6.04 7.49 14.16
C ILE A 178 -7.39 7.55 14.87
#